data_AF-A0A954WDW5-F1
#
_entry.id   AF-A0A954WDW5-F1
#
_cell.length_a   1.000
_cell.length_b   1.000
_cell.length_c   1.000
_cell.angle_alpha   90.00
_cell.angle_beta   90.00
_cell.angle_gamma   90.00
#
_symmetry.space_group_name_H-M   'P 1'
#
loop_
_entity.id
_entity.type
_entity.pdbx_description
1 polymer ?
#
loop_
_entity_poly.entity_id
_entity_poly.type
_entity_poly.pdbx_seq_one_letter_code
_entity_poly.pdbx_strand_id
1 'polypeptide(L)'
;LNALSDHRDALASPGGPRVLTPHPGEFRRLTGDPAGDSDQQQRQAVELARQCGVTIVLKGHRTLVTNGSDQYHNATGNPGMATGGSGDVLTGLIATLLAQQFSPYDAARLGVYLHGRAGDLAAEQLGQTSLIASDLVRFLPAATRDQAN
;
A
#
# COMPACT_ATOMS: atom_id res chain seq x y z
N LEU A 1 4.42 -9.96 6.08
CA LEU A 1 3.06 -10.48 6.35
C LEU A 1 2.98 -12.00 6.46
N ASN A 2 3.84 -12.76 5.78
CA ASN A 2 3.85 -14.22 5.90
C ASN A 2 4.04 -14.72 7.35
N ALA A 3 4.76 -14.01 8.22
CA ALA A 3 4.85 -14.36 9.64
C ALA A 3 3.55 -14.15 10.44
N LEU A 4 2.57 -13.43 9.89
CA LEU A 4 1.29 -13.14 10.53
C LEU A 4 0.15 -14.03 10.00
N SER A 5 0.36 -14.79 8.91
CA SER A 5 -0.68 -15.69 8.40
C SER A 5 -1.08 -16.75 9.44
N ASP A 6 -0.12 -17.18 10.24
CA ASP A 6 -0.31 -18.25 11.23
C ASP A 6 -0.75 -17.71 12.60
N HIS A 7 -0.81 -16.37 12.75
CA HIS A 7 -1.10 -15.67 14.01
C HIS A 7 -2.09 -14.52 13.80
N ARG A 8 -3.19 -14.75 13.08
CA ARG A 8 -4.22 -13.73 12.81
C ARG A 8 -4.80 -13.09 14.07
N ASP A 9 -4.88 -13.83 15.17
CA ASP A 9 -5.37 -13.32 16.46
C ASP A 9 -4.55 -12.12 16.96
N ALA A 10 -3.27 -12.04 16.59
CA ALA A 10 -2.42 -10.90 16.91
C ALA A 10 -2.88 -9.59 16.24
N LEU A 11 -3.77 -9.66 15.25
CA LEU A 11 -4.38 -8.50 14.59
C LEU A 11 -5.53 -7.89 15.37
N ALA A 12 -6.25 -8.67 16.19
CA ALA A 12 -7.51 -8.26 16.81
C ALA A 12 -7.35 -7.26 17.97
N SER A 13 -6.14 -7.05 18.46
CA SER A 13 -5.86 -6.10 19.55
C SER A 13 -4.51 -5.41 19.30
N PRO A 14 -4.46 -4.45 18.37
CA PRO A 14 -3.21 -3.78 18.07
C PRO A 14 -2.84 -2.87 19.27
N GLY A 15 -1.60 -2.99 19.77
CA GLY A 15 -1.07 -2.12 20.83
C GLY A 15 -0.81 -0.67 20.41
N GLY A 16 -1.32 -0.25 19.25
CA GLY A 16 -1.09 1.05 18.62
C GLY A 16 -1.55 1.09 17.16
N PRO A 17 -1.34 2.22 16.46
CA PRO A 17 -1.75 2.38 15.08
C PRO A 17 -1.08 1.32 14.17
N ARG A 18 -1.87 0.66 13.29
CA ARG A 18 -1.38 -0.45 12.46
C ARG A 18 -1.81 -0.34 11.00
N VAL A 19 -0.83 -0.44 10.10
CA VAL A 19 -1.04 -0.51 8.65
C VAL A 19 -0.48 -1.84 8.13
N LEU A 20 -1.28 -2.59 7.38
CA LEU A 20 -0.86 -3.80 6.67
C LEU A 20 -0.74 -3.49 5.18
N THR A 21 0.33 -3.91 4.53
CA THR A 21 0.59 -3.63 3.10
C THR A 21 0.65 -4.90 2.22
N PRO A 22 -0.32 -5.83 2.30
CA PRO A 22 -0.26 -7.08 1.55
C PRO A 22 -0.30 -6.86 0.04
N HIS A 23 0.49 -7.63 -0.71
CA HIS A 23 0.15 -7.92 -2.11
C HIS A 23 -0.93 -9.02 -2.19
N PRO A 24 -1.56 -9.30 -3.35
CA PRO A 24 -2.70 -10.22 -3.43
C PRO A 24 -2.38 -11.62 -2.88
N GLY A 25 -1.19 -12.16 -3.22
CA GLY A 25 -0.71 -13.43 -2.66
C GLY A 25 -0.53 -13.44 -1.13
N GLU A 26 0.02 -12.37 -0.54
CA GLU A 26 0.09 -12.23 0.94
C GLU A 26 -1.31 -12.14 1.54
N PHE A 27 -2.23 -11.44 0.88
CA PHE A 27 -3.59 -11.27 1.35
C PHE A 27 -4.36 -12.60 1.37
N ARG A 28 -4.25 -13.42 0.32
CA ARG A 28 -4.84 -14.78 0.29
C ARG A 28 -4.34 -15.64 1.45
N ARG A 29 -3.05 -15.59 1.76
CA ARG A 29 -2.49 -16.31 2.92
C ARG A 29 -3.02 -15.75 4.23
N LEU A 30 -3.17 -14.44 4.33
CA LEU A 30 -3.70 -13.77 5.51
C LEU A 30 -5.18 -14.08 5.76
N THR A 31 -5.99 -14.23 4.70
CA THR A 31 -7.42 -14.53 4.83
C THR A 31 -7.73 -16.03 4.82
N GLY A 32 -6.78 -16.87 4.41
CA GLY A 32 -7.00 -18.30 4.21
C GLY A 32 -7.87 -18.62 3.00
N ASP A 33 -8.09 -17.65 2.09
CA ASP A 33 -8.91 -17.81 0.90
C ASP A 33 -8.03 -17.83 -0.37
N PRO A 34 -7.71 -19.01 -0.92
CA PRO A 34 -6.87 -19.13 -2.11
C PRO A 34 -7.61 -18.80 -3.41
N ALA A 35 -8.94 -18.80 -3.42
CA ALA A 35 -9.77 -18.73 -4.63
C ALA A 35 -10.37 -17.34 -4.90
N GLY A 36 -10.27 -16.41 -3.94
CA GLY A 36 -10.78 -15.05 -4.09
C GLY A 36 -10.20 -14.31 -5.29
N ASP A 37 -11.10 -13.86 -6.17
CA ASP A 37 -10.82 -12.88 -7.22
C ASP A 37 -10.50 -11.49 -6.62
N SER A 38 -10.16 -10.52 -7.48
CA SER A 38 -9.78 -9.19 -7.03
C SER A 38 -10.89 -8.50 -6.21
N ASP A 39 -12.14 -8.63 -6.63
CA ASP A 39 -13.26 -7.95 -5.98
C ASP A 39 -13.59 -8.59 -4.63
N GLN A 40 -13.49 -9.92 -4.55
CA GLN A 40 -13.61 -10.66 -3.31
C GLN A 40 -12.51 -10.27 -2.32
N GLN A 41 -11.26 -10.15 -2.78
CA GLN A 41 -10.17 -9.68 -1.92
C GLN A 41 -10.39 -8.27 -1.41
N GLN A 42 -10.92 -7.36 -2.24
CA GLN A 42 -11.25 -6.00 -1.79
C GLN A 42 -12.34 -6.02 -0.71
N ARG A 43 -13.44 -6.77 -0.91
CA ARG A 43 -14.49 -6.94 0.10
C ARG A 43 -13.94 -7.53 1.41
N GLN A 44 -13.10 -8.55 1.31
CA GLN A 44 -12.44 -9.16 2.46
C GLN A 44 -11.49 -8.19 3.17
N ALA A 45 -10.80 -7.31 2.44
CA ALA A 45 -9.90 -6.32 3.03
C ALA A 45 -10.68 -5.30 3.86
N VAL A 46 -11.83 -4.81 3.35
CA VAL A 46 -12.71 -3.90 4.10
C VAL A 46 -13.20 -4.57 5.38
N GLU A 47 -13.71 -5.81 5.29
CA GLU A 47 -14.22 -6.51 6.46
C GLU A 47 -13.12 -6.82 7.48
N LEU A 48 -11.94 -7.27 7.02
CA LEU A 48 -10.81 -7.54 7.91
C LEU A 48 -10.29 -6.28 8.60
N ALA A 49 -10.22 -5.16 7.88
CA ALA A 49 -9.83 -3.86 8.43
C ALA A 49 -10.80 -3.44 9.55
N ARG A 50 -12.11 -3.58 9.31
CA ARG A 50 -13.17 -3.28 10.28
C ARG A 50 -13.11 -4.17 11.51
N GLN A 51 -12.95 -5.49 11.32
CA GLN A 51 -12.92 -6.47 12.41
C GLN A 51 -11.70 -6.31 13.31
N CYS A 52 -10.54 -6.00 12.73
CA CYS A 52 -9.28 -5.92 13.48
C CYS A 52 -8.90 -4.49 13.91
N GLY A 53 -9.64 -3.46 13.48
CA GLY A 53 -9.29 -2.06 13.76
C GLY A 53 -7.94 -1.65 13.15
N VAL A 54 -7.66 -2.11 11.92
CA VAL A 54 -6.40 -1.84 11.20
C VAL A 54 -6.64 -1.15 9.88
N THR A 55 -5.63 -0.45 9.35
CA THR A 55 -5.63 0.00 7.96
C THR A 55 -4.98 -1.04 7.06
N ILE A 56 -5.61 -1.37 5.94
CA ILE A 56 -5.10 -2.30 4.93
C ILE A 56 -4.83 -1.55 3.63
N VAL A 57 -3.63 -1.74 3.09
CA VAL A 57 -3.18 -1.35 1.76
C VAL A 57 -3.06 -2.61 0.91
N LEU A 58 -4.14 -2.98 0.22
CA LEU A 58 -4.16 -4.11 -0.68
C LEU A 58 -3.51 -3.71 -2.01
N LYS A 59 -2.22 -4.02 -2.15
CA LYS A 59 -1.39 -3.64 -3.31
C LYS A 59 -1.87 -4.37 -4.56
N GLY A 60 -1.77 -3.69 -5.69
CA GLY A 60 -2.15 -4.22 -7.01
C GLY A 60 -2.45 -3.08 -7.97
N HIS A 61 -2.99 -3.42 -9.15
CA HIS A 61 -3.56 -2.41 -10.03
C HIS A 61 -4.70 -1.71 -9.29
N ARG A 62 -4.67 -0.37 -9.25
CA ARG A 62 -5.58 0.46 -8.44
C ARG A 62 -5.63 0.06 -6.96
N THR A 63 -4.47 0.11 -6.31
CA THR A 63 -4.27 -0.24 -4.89
C THR A 63 -5.38 0.32 -4.01
N LEU A 64 -6.02 -0.55 -3.22
CA LEU A 64 -7.06 -0.18 -2.26
C LEU A 64 -6.41 0.15 -0.90
N VAL A 65 -6.83 1.26 -0.30
CA VAL A 65 -6.57 1.61 1.09
C VAL A 65 -7.89 1.68 1.85
N THR A 66 -8.02 0.94 2.95
CA THR A 66 -9.23 0.95 3.78
C THR A 66 -8.93 0.77 5.27
N ASN A 67 -9.71 1.43 6.11
CA ASN A 67 -9.78 1.23 7.57
C ASN A 67 -11.07 0.47 7.98
N GLY A 68 -11.83 -0.06 7.01
CA GLY A 68 -13.10 -0.75 7.21
C GLY A 68 -14.35 0.13 7.12
N SER A 69 -14.25 1.43 7.34
CA SER A 69 -15.33 2.41 7.11
C SER A 69 -15.15 3.17 5.80
N ASP A 70 -13.91 3.57 5.52
CA ASP A 70 -13.51 4.40 4.40
C ASP A 70 -12.69 3.60 3.40
N GLN A 71 -12.79 3.96 2.12
CA GLN A 71 -12.10 3.29 1.02
C GLN A 71 -11.51 4.34 0.08
N TYR A 72 -10.25 4.13 -0.30
CA TYR A 72 -9.55 4.94 -1.27
C TYR A 72 -8.88 4.02 -2.29
N HIS A 73 -9.09 4.30 -3.58
CA HIS A 73 -8.42 3.59 -4.66
C HIS A 73 -7.38 4.51 -5.28
N ASN A 74 -6.11 4.13 -5.17
CA ASN A 74 -5.03 4.90 -5.78
C ASN A 74 -5.08 4.78 -7.31
N ALA A 75 -5.08 5.91 -7.99
CA ALA A 75 -5.07 5.96 -9.46
C ALA A 75 -3.67 6.14 -10.07
N THR A 76 -2.65 6.35 -9.23
CA THR A 76 -1.26 6.57 -9.67
C THR A 76 -0.46 5.27 -9.70
N GLY A 77 0.64 5.28 -10.44
CA GLY A 77 1.56 4.17 -10.60
C GLY A 77 1.35 3.40 -11.90
N ASN A 78 2.36 2.60 -12.24
CA ASN A 78 2.44 1.89 -13.51
C ASN A 78 3.10 0.51 -13.36
N PRO A 79 3.02 -0.37 -14.39
CA PRO A 79 3.57 -1.72 -14.31
C PRO A 79 5.08 -1.81 -14.02
N GLY A 80 5.86 -0.78 -14.36
CA GLY A 80 7.31 -0.75 -14.09
C GLY A 80 7.64 -0.82 -12.60
N MET A 81 6.70 -0.42 -11.73
CA MET A 81 6.85 -0.48 -10.28
C MET A 81 6.78 -1.91 -9.71
N ALA A 82 6.46 -2.92 -10.52
CA ALA A 82 6.43 -4.34 -10.13
C ALA A 82 7.83 -4.96 -10.03
N THR A 83 8.77 -4.21 -9.45
CA THR A 83 10.16 -4.59 -9.24
C THR A 83 10.44 -4.91 -7.77
N GLY A 84 11.47 -5.72 -7.51
CA GLY A 84 11.90 -6.04 -6.16
C GLY A 84 12.26 -4.77 -5.37
N GLY A 85 11.82 -4.69 -4.10
CA GLY A 85 12.08 -3.54 -3.23
C GLY A 85 11.07 -2.39 -3.31
N SER A 86 10.21 -2.34 -4.33
CA SER A 86 9.16 -1.29 -4.46
C SER A 86 8.22 -1.26 -3.24
N GLY A 87 7.81 -2.44 -2.75
CA GLY A 87 7.00 -2.55 -1.53
C GLY A 87 7.71 -2.08 -0.25
N ASP A 88 9.04 -2.15 -0.20
CA ASP A 88 9.83 -1.68 0.95
C ASP A 88 9.89 -0.15 0.97
N VAL A 89 10.02 0.48 -0.20
CA VAL A 89 9.93 1.94 -0.36
C VAL A 89 8.57 2.44 0.11
N LEU A 90 7.47 1.81 -0.33
CA LEU A 90 6.12 2.14 0.13
C LEU A 90 5.99 2.02 1.66
N THR A 91 6.53 0.94 2.23
CA THR A 91 6.45 0.70 3.68
C THR A 91 7.22 1.78 4.47
N GLY A 92 8.42 2.14 4.02
CA GLY A 92 9.21 3.21 4.64
C GLY A 92 8.54 4.59 4.55
N LEU A 93 7.90 4.88 3.42
CA LEU A 93 7.15 6.12 3.22
C LEU A 93 5.96 6.22 4.19
N ILE A 94 5.15 5.16 4.30
CA ILE A 94 4.02 5.11 5.24
C ILE A 94 4.53 5.24 6.69
N ALA A 95 5.59 4.53 7.05
CA ALA A 95 6.17 4.61 8.39
C ALA A 95 6.64 6.03 8.75
N THR A 96 7.21 6.75 7.78
CA THR A 96 7.65 8.15 7.96
C THR A 96 6.46 9.09 8.15
N LEU A 97 5.35 8.86 7.46
CA LEU A 97 4.11 9.63 7.64
C LEU A 97 3.45 9.34 9.00
N LEU A 98 3.47 8.08 9.44
CA LEU A 98 3.03 7.71 10.80
C LEU A 98 3.88 8.40 11.88
N ALA A 99 5.20 8.46 11.70
CA ALA A 99 6.10 9.16 12.62
C ALA A 99 5.78 10.68 12.70
N GLN A 100 5.30 11.26 11.60
CA GLN A 100 4.79 12.65 11.54
C GLN A 100 3.38 12.83 12.11
N GLN A 101 2.84 11.83 12.83
CA GLN A 101 1.55 11.89 13.52
C GLN A 101 0.31 11.92 12.60
N PHE A 102 0.46 11.50 11.33
CA PHE A 102 -0.72 11.21 10.50
C PHE A 102 -1.47 9.99 11.03
N SER A 103 -2.79 9.97 10.84
CA SER A 103 -3.59 8.76 11.10
C SER A 103 -3.11 7.60 10.20
N PRO A 104 -3.28 6.33 10.60
CA PRO A 104 -2.94 5.19 9.74
C PRO A 104 -3.56 5.24 8.36
N TYR A 105 -4.82 5.65 8.29
CA TYR A 105 -5.56 5.75 7.04
C TYR A 105 -5.00 6.85 6.14
N ASP A 106 -4.73 8.04 6.69
CA ASP A 106 -4.20 9.17 5.91
C ASP A 106 -2.74 8.95 5.50
N ALA A 107 -1.91 8.40 6.41
CA ALA A 107 -0.55 8.00 6.12
C ALA A 107 -0.49 6.97 4.98
N ALA A 108 -1.38 5.97 5.01
CA ALA A 108 -1.48 4.97 3.96
C ALA A 108 -1.92 5.57 2.63
N ARG A 109 -2.97 6.42 2.62
CA ARG A 109 -3.49 7.08 1.42
C ARG A 109 -2.44 7.96 0.75
N LEU A 110 -1.83 8.85 1.51
CA LEU A 110 -0.81 9.74 1.00
C LEU A 110 0.42 8.96 0.55
N GLY A 111 0.82 7.94 1.32
CA GLY A 111 1.94 7.07 0.98
C GLY A 111 1.75 6.35 -0.37
N VAL A 112 0.61 5.71 -0.60
CA VAL A 112 0.37 5.02 -1.89
C VAL A 112 0.30 5.99 -3.05
N TYR A 113 -0.29 7.17 -2.86
CA TYR A 113 -0.39 8.20 -3.89
C TYR A 113 0.99 8.75 -4.29
N LEU A 114 1.80 9.16 -3.31
CA LEU A 114 3.14 9.69 -3.58
C LEU A 114 4.06 8.62 -4.18
N HIS A 115 3.94 7.37 -3.71
CA HIS A 115 4.68 6.23 -4.25
C HIS A 115 4.33 5.97 -5.72
N GLY A 116 3.03 5.92 -6.06
CA GLY A 116 2.57 5.75 -7.44
C GLY A 116 2.98 6.92 -8.33
N ARG A 117 2.78 8.16 -7.87
CA ARG A 117 3.18 9.37 -8.59
C ARG A 117 4.70 9.41 -8.85
N ALA A 118 5.53 9.02 -7.89
CA ALA A 118 6.97 8.91 -8.09
C ALA A 118 7.31 7.87 -9.17
N GLY A 119 6.59 6.74 -9.19
CA GLY A 119 6.72 5.73 -10.23
C GLY A 119 6.32 6.22 -11.62
N ASP A 120 5.26 7.03 -11.73
CA ASP A 120 4.83 7.60 -13.01
C ASP A 120 5.86 8.58 -13.56
N LEU A 121 6.36 9.50 -12.72
CA LEU A 121 7.42 10.43 -13.09
C LEU A 121 8.73 9.70 -13.47
N ALA A 122 9.09 8.64 -12.74
CA ALA A 122 10.26 7.83 -13.06
C ALA A 122 10.09 7.13 -14.41
N ALA A 123 8.90 6.58 -14.69
CA ALA A 123 8.60 5.89 -15.94
C ALA A 123 8.60 6.84 -17.15
N GLU A 124 8.15 8.09 -16.99
CA GLU A 124 8.23 9.12 -18.02
C GLU A 124 9.69 9.39 -18.43
N GLN A 125 10.62 9.39 -17.48
CA GLN A 125 12.01 9.74 -17.73
C GLN A 125 12.90 8.53 -18.12
N LEU A 126 12.65 7.36 -17.53
CA LEU A 126 13.53 6.18 -17.65
C LEU A 126 12.90 5.03 -18.45
N GLY A 127 11.60 5.10 -18.70
CA GLY A 127 10.80 3.99 -19.22
C GLY A 127 10.40 2.99 -18.13
N GLN A 128 9.24 2.35 -18.30
CA GLN A 128 8.69 1.39 -17.32
C GLN A 128 9.60 0.17 -17.12
N THR A 129 10.22 -0.33 -18.18
CA THR A 129 11.05 -1.55 -18.13
C THR A 129 12.34 -1.39 -17.32
N SER A 130 12.88 -0.18 -17.27
CA SER A 130 14.17 0.12 -16.60
C SER A 130 14.00 0.56 -15.15
N LEU A 131 12.77 0.79 -14.71
CA LEU A 131 12.45 1.34 -13.40
C LEU A 131 12.83 0.34 -12.29
N ILE A 132 13.66 0.80 -11.34
CA ILE A 132 14.01 0.05 -10.13
C ILE A 132 13.56 0.78 -8.86
N ALA A 133 13.54 0.08 -7.72
CA ALA A 133 13.04 0.65 -6.47
C ALA A 133 13.76 1.93 -6.02
N SER A 134 15.07 2.05 -6.29
CA SER A 134 15.82 3.27 -5.96
C SER A 134 15.40 4.48 -6.80
N ASP A 135 14.84 4.28 -8.00
CA ASP A 135 14.28 5.38 -8.79
C ASP A 135 13.06 5.96 -8.11
N LEU A 136 12.20 5.12 -7.50
CA LEU A 136 11.05 5.62 -6.73
C LEU A 136 11.51 6.59 -5.65
N VAL A 137 12.55 6.24 -4.89
CA VAL A 137 13.14 7.13 -3.88
C VAL A 137 13.68 8.43 -4.50
N ARG A 138 14.38 8.33 -5.64
CA ARG A 138 14.93 9.48 -6.37
C ARG A 138 13.85 10.45 -6.85
N PHE A 139 12.68 9.94 -7.24
CA PHE A 139 11.56 10.73 -7.77
C PHE A 139 10.54 11.18 -6.71
N LEU A 140 10.62 10.68 -5.46
CA LEU A 140 9.75 11.12 -4.36
C LEU A 140 9.73 12.66 -4.16
N PRO A 141 10.87 13.39 -4.17
CA PRO A 141 10.85 14.85 -4.02
C PRO A 141 10.09 15.57 -5.14
N ALA A 142 10.05 14.99 -6.35
CA ALA A 142 9.25 15.54 -7.44
C ALA A 142 7.76 15.21 -7.26
N ALA A 143 7.44 14.03 -6.74
CA ALA A 143 6.07 13.62 -6.43
C ALA A 143 5.42 14.44 -5.29
N THR A 144 6.22 14.97 -4.35
CA THR A 144 5.73 15.81 -3.24
C THR A 144 5.54 17.27 -3.61
N ARG A 145 6.16 17.73 -4.70
CA ARG A 145 5.96 19.10 -5.20
C ARG A 145 4.67 19.13 -6.00
N ASP A 146 3.73 19.96 -5.58
CA ASP A 146 2.53 20.19 -6.37
C ASP A 146 2.92 20.81 -7.71
N GLN A 147 2.40 20.29 -8.82
CA GLN A 147 2.34 21.08 -10.05
C GLN A 147 1.10 21.96 -9.92
N ALA A 148 1.16 22.95 -9.02
CA ALA A 148 0.24 24.07 -9.09
C ALA A 148 0.62 24.86 -10.35
N ASN A 149 -0.03 24.51 -11.46
CA ASN A 149 -0.24 25.39 -12.62
C ASN A 149 -1.66 25.95 -12.53
#